data_AF-A0A2D3V2Q4-F1
#
_entry.id   AF-A0A2D3V2Q4-F1
#
_cell.length_a   1.000
_cell.length_b   1.000
_cell.length_c   1.000
_cell.angle_alpha   90.00
_cell.angle_beta   90.00
_cell.angle_gamma   90.00
#
_symmetry.space_group_name_H-M   'P 1'
#
loop_
_entity.id
_entity.type
_entity.pdbx_description
1 polymer ?
#
loop_
_entity_poly.entity_id
_entity_poly.type
_entity_poly.pdbx_seq_one_letter_code
_entity_poly.pdbx_strand_id
1 'polypeptide(L)'
;MTRYVSIAYEQEELGEKHDLGCKCCRMRTGADLPIPSGLDIDEIAVEARRFRMSIFRDWTRLNAILKRFEFKIQKRWMKKSMKQKREILLKARPELSITHRPDYVNFRNISKQASRSRTCRSEAFLWPYLNVEDLQQRHLLLLFLKSRGRNLPDIFRISDINLAHLGPGWDDHVNLSALGGFCCDEHFDDTPDIPQSCMLFQKKHSPTAYGQVLEGKDVELLDPSQFPYIRDAKEGLLCLEIQAGTYSFLLACAKLVLHDIDASVLFFTAAHQQEPSVDHFTRPEYHSLTGHFLEAPYGVPQALDIARLKNLVGGRRSSAEDHIWMLKENPAYFVDTYRDWAEHNHHRPHKICNCKNCRDHIAARVLDNAFRSFIYWDDIYRKLCTMPTLKVQMSRADESRVRLADEDCERWAALMVLSGRC
;
A
#
# COMPACT_ATOMS: atom_id res chain seq x y z
N MET A 1 23.99 16.10 -11.64
CA MET A 1 22.81 15.37 -11.13
C MET A 1 21.60 16.21 -11.49
N THR A 2 20.66 15.67 -12.26
CA THR A 2 19.42 16.38 -12.60
C THR A 2 18.58 16.47 -11.33
N ARG A 3 18.26 17.68 -10.88
CA ARG A 3 17.38 17.88 -9.73
C ARG A 3 16.00 17.32 -10.08
N TYR A 4 15.41 16.54 -9.18
CA TYR A 4 14.03 16.10 -9.32
C TYR A 4 13.11 17.32 -9.33
N VAL A 5 12.20 17.41 -10.29
CA VAL A 5 11.25 18.52 -10.43
C VAL A 5 9.87 17.98 -10.09
N SER A 6 9.34 18.43 -8.96
CA SER A 6 7.97 18.13 -8.52
C SER A 6 6.97 18.95 -9.33
N ILE A 7 5.71 18.52 -9.36
CA ILE A 7 4.60 19.35 -9.84
C ILE A 7 4.37 20.48 -8.81
N ALA A 8 3.75 21.57 -9.24
CA ALA A 8 3.23 22.54 -8.29
C ALA A 8 2.06 21.93 -7.50
N TYR A 9 2.06 22.16 -6.19
CA TYR A 9 1.01 21.72 -5.28
C TYR A 9 0.30 22.95 -4.73
N GLU A 10 -1.03 22.89 -4.65
CA GLU A 10 -1.83 23.97 -4.11
C GLU A 10 -1.61 24.09 -2.59
N GLN A 11 -1.34 25.32 -2.15
CA GLN A 11 -1.46 25.68 -0.74
C GLN A 11 -2.88 26.17 -0.52
N GLU A 12 -3.75 25.30 -0.01
CA GLU A 12 -5.11 25.72 0.31
C GLU A 12 -5.10 26.53 1.61
N GLU A 13 -5.46 27.81 1.53
CA GLU A 13 -5.76 28.59 2.72
C GLU A 13 -7.17 28.26 3.22
N LEU A 14 -7.26 27.52 4.31
CA LEU A 14 -8.52 27.22 4.97
C LEU A 14 -9.01 28.48 5.69
N GLY A 15 -10.03 29.12 5.12
CA GLY A 15 -10.74 30.25 5.72
C GLY A 15 -11.39 29.91 7.08
N GLU A 16 -12.08 30.87 7.68
CA GLU A 16 -12.62 30.74 9.06
C GLU A 16 -13.72 29.68 9.22
N LYS A 17 -14.34 29.23 8.11
CA LYS A 17 -15.30 28.12 8.06
C LYS A 17 -14.65 26.92 7.37
N HIS A 18 -13.93 26.08 8.11
CA HIS A 18 -13.45 24.81 7.57
C HIS A 18 -14.42 23.69 7.97
N ASP A 19 -15.18 23.15 7.02
CA ASP A 19 -16.07 21.98 7.20
C ASP A 19 -15.30 20.65 7.43
N LEU A 20 -13.98 20.73 7.67
CA LEU A 20 -13.10 19.58 7.87
C LEU A 20 -13.25 18.91 9.25
N GLY A 21 -14.09 19.48 10.12
CA GLY A 21 -14.42 18.91 11.42
C GLY A 21 -13.24 18.84 12.40
N CYS A 22 -13.43 18.08 13.49
CA CYS A 22 -12.43 17.94 14.54
C CYS A 22 -11.18 17.17 14.06
N LYS A 23 -10.14 17.10 14.91
CA LYS A 23 -8.88 16.35 14.64
C LYS A 23 -9.09 14.92 14.14
N CYS A 24 -10.15 14.24 14.61
CA CYS A 24 -10.51 12.88 14.17
C CYS A 24 -11.05 12.88 12.73
N CYS A 25 -11.88 13.85 12.36
CA CYS A 25 -12.44 13.97 11.01
C CYS A 25 -11.33 14.25 9.98
N ARG A 26 -10.39 15.14 10.27
CA ARG A 26 -9.24 15.42 9.38
C ARG A 26 -8.35 14.20 9.11
N MET A 27 -8.13 13.38 10.13
CA MET A 27 -7.38 12.12 9.99
C MET A 27 -8.15 11.07 9.17
N ARG A 28 -9.49 11.08 9.29
CA ARG A 28 -10.38 10.17 8.57
C ARG A 28 -10.53 10.57 7.09
N THR A 29 -10.61 11.86 6.78
CA THR A 29 -10.87 12.34 5.42
C THR A 29 -9.62 12.56 4.58
N GLY A 30 -8.42 12.48 5.16
CA GLY A 30 -7.17 12.67 4.40
C GLY A 30 -7.02 14.09 3.81
N ALA A 31 -7.81 15.06 4.27
CA ALA A 31 -7.88 16.40 3.68
C ALA A 31 -6.61 17.26 3.86
N ASP A 32 -5.60 16.76 4.59
CA ASP A 32 -4.30 17.41 4.78
C ASP A 32 -3.24 16.94 3.74
N LEU A 33 -3.64 16.19 2.71
CA LEU A 33 -2.75 15.68 1.66
C LEU A 33 -2.40 16.77 0.62
N PRO A 34 -1.20 16.71 0.00
CA PRO A 34 -0.76 17.72 -0.96
C PRO A 34 -1.51 17.57 -2.29
N ILE A 35 -2.56 18.35 -2.53
CA ILE A 35 -3.35 18.31 -3.77
C ILE A 35 -2.53 18.95 -4.92
N PRO A 36 -2.30 18.24 -6.05
CA PRO A 36 -1.69 18.87 -7.22
C PRO A 36 -2.49 20.12 -7.59
N SER A 37 -1.83 21.17 -8.07
CA SER A 37 -2.54 22.34 -8.57
C SER A 37 -3.62 21.94 -9.58
N GLY A 38 -4.67 22.75 -9.75
CA GLY A 38 -5.76 22.58 -10.71
C GLY A 38 -5.29 22.60 -12.16
N LEU A 39 -4.43 21.65 -12.51
CA LEU A 39 -3.92 21.39 -13.84
C LEU A 39 -5.09 20.96 -14.71
N ASP A 40 -5.14 21.52 -15.91
CA ASP A 40 -6.01 20.97 -16.94
C ASP A 40 -5.46 19.63 -17.44
N ILE A 41 -6.24 18.95 -18.28
CA ILE A 41 -5.93 17.58 -18.66
C ILE A 41 -4.77 17.53 -19.68
N ASP A 42 -4.58 18.57 -20.49
CA ASP A 42 -3.43 18.71 -21.38
C ASP A 42 -2.14 18.86 -20.57
N GLU A 43 -2.16 19.67 -19.52
CA GLU A 43 -1.06 19.81 -18.57
C GLU A 43 -0.77 18.49 -17.84
N ILE A 44 -1.81 17.77 -17.39
CA ILE A 44 -1.67 16.42 -16.82
C ILE A 44 -1.02 15.48 -17.83
N ALA A 45 -1.40 15.52 -19.11
CA ALA A 45 -0.83 14.66 -20.15
C ALA A 45 0.64 14.97 -20.44
N VAL A 46 1.03 16.25 -20.44
CA VAL A 46 2.43 16.70 -20.57
C VAL A 46 3.26 16.20 -19.39
N GLU A 47 2.78 16.38 -18.17
CA GLU A 47 3.47 15.98 -16.96
C GLU A 47 3.55 14.46 -16.81
N ALA A 48 2.47 13.74 -17.10
CA ALA A 48 2.46 12.28 -17.14
C ALA A 48 3.51 11.75 -18.13
N ARG A 49 3.60 12.37 -19.32
CA ARG A 49 4.63 12.03 -20.32
C ARG A 49 6.04 12.27 -19.80
N ARG A 50 6.28 13.38 -19.10
CA ARG A 50 7.58 13.69 -18.48
C ARG A 50 7.97 12.63 -17.45
N PHE A 51 7.06 12.28 -16.54
CA PHE A 51 7.34 11.31 -15.48
C PHE A 51 7.55 9.91 -16.01
N ARG A 52 6.67 9.38 -16.87
CA ARG A 52 6.82 8.01 -17.43
C ARG A 52 8.14 7.84 -18.18
N MET A 53 8.58 8.84 -18.95
CA MET A 53 9.87 8.81 -19.62
C MET A 53 11.04 8.78 -18.63
N SER A 54 10.95 9.56 -17.55
CA SER A 54 11.96 9.54 -16.48
C SER A 54 12.00 8.19 -15.75
N ILE A 55 10.84 7.63 -15.40
CA ILE A 55 10.70 6.34 -14.72
C ILE A 55 11.41 5.26 -15.51
N PHE A 56 11.06 5.06 -16.78
CA PHE A 56 11.65 3.98 -17.57
C PHE A 56 13.13 4.21 -17.88
N ARG A 57 13.55 5.45 -18.09
CA ARG A 57 14.98 5.78 -18.24
C ARG A 57 15.77 5.38 -17.00
N ASP A 58 15.30 5.76 -15.81
CA ASP A 58 16.03 5.57 -14.57
C ASP A 58 15.93 4.11 -14.08
N TRP A 59 14.77 3.47 -14.27
CA TRP A 59 14.58 2.03 -14.07
C TRP A 59 15.50 1.20 -14.97
N THR A 60 15.58 1.50 -16.28
CA THR A 60 16.43 0.75 -17.22
C THR A 60 17.90 0.81 -16.78
N ARG A 61 18.36 1.99 -16.34
CA ARG A 61 19.71 2.19 -15.82
C ARG A 61 19.93 1.46 -14.50
N LEU A 62 18.97 1.51 -13.58
CA LEU A 62 19.04 0.82 -12.31
C LEU A 62 19.05 -0.71 -12.50
N ASN A 63 18.18 -1.24 -13.34
CA ASN A 63 18.12 -2.66 -13.73
C ASN A 63 19.46 -3.11 -14.31
N ALA A 64 20.03 -2.32 -15.23
CA ALA A 64 21.32 -2.60 -15.84
C ALA A 64 22.45 -2.64 -14.81
N ILE A 65 22.46 -1.73 -13.83
CA ILE A 65 23.44 -1.71 -12.74
C ILE A 65 23.28 -2.94 -11.86
N LEU A 66 22.07 -3.29 -11.43
CA LEU A 66 21.87 -4.42 -10.51
C LEU A 66 22.20 -5.76 -11.17
N LYS A 67 21.84 -5.95 -12.44
CA LYS A 67 22.24 -7.15 -13.20
C LYS A 67 23.75 -7.35 -13.26
N ARG A 68 24.57 -6.32 -13.02
CA ARG A 68 26.04 -6.38 -13.17
C ARG A 68 26.81 -6.18 -11.87
N PHE A 69 26.25 -5.46 -10.91
CA PHE A 69 26.99 -4.96 -9.74
C PHE A 69 26.24 -5.11 -8.42
N GLU A 70 25.10 -5.80 -8.37
CA GLU A 70 24.30 -5.94 -7.14
C GLU A 70 25.13 -6.49 -5.97
N PHE A 71 25.91 -7.55 -6.19
CA PHE A 71 26.79 -8.10 -5.16
C PHE A 71 27.83 -7.10 -4.65
N LYS A 72 28.40 -6.29 -5.56
CA LYS A 72 29.37 -5.24 -5.21
C LYS A 72 28.70 -4.12 -4.41
N ILE A 73 27.48 -3.72 -4.78
CA ILE A 73 26.67 -2.75 -4.03
C ILE A 73 26.42 -3.27 -2.62
N GLN A 74 25.94 -4.51 -2.48
CA GLN A 74 25.69 -5.14 -1.18
C GLN A 74 26.95 -5.12 -0.31
N LYS A 75 28.08 -5.65 -0.81
CA LYS A 75 29.36 -5.68 -0.07
C LYS A 75 29.82 -4.28 0.36
N ARG A 76 29.70 -3.27 -0.51
CA ARG A 76 30.14 -1.90 -0.20
C ARG A 76 29.23 -1.21 0.79
N TRP A 77 27.91 -1.34 0.63
CA TRP A 77 26.95 -0.77 1.56
C TRP A 77 27.11 -1.35 2.97
N MET A 78 27.33 -2.66 3.05
CA MET A 78 27.51 -3.38 4.31
C MET A 78 28.78 -2.98 5.07
N LYS A 79 29.83 -2.58 4.35
CA LYS A 79 31.08 -2.08 4.94
C LYS A 79 31.01 -0.62 5.38
N LYS A 80 30.00 0.14 4.97
CA LYS A 80 29.90 1.57 5.30
C LYS A 80 29.40 1.79 6.72
N SER A 81 30.01 2.76 7.39
CA SER A 81 29.54 3.22 8.69
C SER A 81 28.19 3.93 8.56
N MET A 82 27.47 4.05 9.67
CA MET A 82 26.22 4.80 9.77
C MET A 82 26.37 6.24 9.22
N LYS A 83 27.47 6.93 9.56
CA LYS A 83 27.77 8.28 9.04
C LYS A 83 27.95 8.29 7.52
N GLN A 84 28.72 7.36 6.97
CA GLN A 84 28.94 7.27 5.52
C GLN A 84 27.66 6.94 4.74
N LYS A 85 26.79 6.10 5.31
CA LYS A 85 25.48 5.79 4.72
C LYS A 85 24.61 7.04 4.67
N ARG A 86 24.53 7.79 5.76
CA ARG A 86 23.83 9.09 5.82
C ARG A 86 24.34 10.07 4.78
N GLU A 87 25.65 10.23 4.65
CA GLU A 87 26.27 11.11 3.66
C GLU A 87 25.90 10.72 2.22
N ILE A 88 25.86 9.43 1.91
CA ILE A 88 25.42 8.96 0.58
C ILE A 88 23.94 9.29 0.34
N LEU A 89 23.07 9.02 1.31
CA LEU A 89 21.63 9.27 1.19
C LEU A 89 21.35 10.77 0.98
N LEU A 90 22.00 11.64 1.76
CA LEU A 90 21.86 13.10 1.64
C LEU A 90 22.53 13.65 0.38
N LYS A 91 23.61 13.03 -0.09
CA LYS A 91 24.21 13.40 -1.39
C LYS A 91 23.34 12.97 -2.57
N ALA A 92 22.57 11.88 -2.44
CA ALA A 92 21.59 11.48 -3.44
C ALA A 92 20.39 12.41 -3.45
N ARG A 93 19.91 12.84 -2.28
CA ARG A 93 18.81 13.80 -2.11
C ARG A 93 19.03 14.67 -0.86
N PRO A 94 19.46 15.93 -1.00
CA PRO A 94 19.73 16.81 0.15
C PRO A 94 18.52 17.07 1.03
N GLU A 95 17.32 17.11 0.44
CA GLU A 95 16.05 17.39 1.12
C GLU A 95 15.42 16.13 1.78
N LEU A 96 16.17 15.03 1.91
CA LEU A 96 15.66 13.78 2.49
C LEU A 96 15.27 13.97 3.96
N SER A 97 14.09 13.45 4.33
CA SER A 97 13.61 13.49 5.70
C SER A 97 14.53 12.71 6.64
N ILE A 98 14.74 13.23 7.85
CA ILE A 98 15.68 12.62 8.80
C ILE A 98 15.02 11.47 9.57
N THR A 99 13.71 11.53 9.80
CA THR A 99 12.97 10.62 10.69
C THR A 99 12.05 9.66 9.93
N HIS A 100 11.77 8.51 10.52
CA HIS A 100 10.74 7.57 10.11
C HIS A 100 9.37 8.26 10.08
N ARG A 101 8.60 8.05 9.00
CA ARG A 101 7.26 8.63 8.78
C ARG A 101 7.19 10.14 9.07
N PRO A 102 7.89 10.95 8.28
CA PRO A 102 7.92 12.42 8.43
C PRO A 102 6.54 13.06 8.25
N ASP A 103 5.64 12.40 7.50
CA ASP A 103 4.22 12.72 7.37
C ASP A 103 3.51 12.79 8.74
N TYR A 104 3.73 11.82 9.64
CA TYR A 104 3.15 11.87 10.99
C TYR A 104 3.74 13.00 11.85
N VAL A 105 5.03 13.28 11.70
CA VAL A 105 5.69 14.39 12.43
C VAL A 105 5.09 15.73 11.98
N ASN A 106 4.95 15.91 10.67
CA ASN A 106 4.34 17.09 10.09
C ASN A 106 2.89 17.24 10.53
N PHE A 107 2.09 16.17 10.44
CA PHE A 107 0.71 16.17 10.90
C PHE A 107 0.59 16.54 12.38
N ARG A 108 1.44 15.99 13.26
CA ARG A 108 1.46 16.34 14.68
C ARG A 108 1.81 17.81 14.91
N ASN A 109 2.71 18.39 14.12
CA ASN A 109 3.10 19.79 14.23
C ASN A 109 2.00 20.74 13.72
N ILE A 110 1.38 20.44 12.59
CA ILE A 110 0.19 21.14 12.08
C ILE A 110 -0.96 21.06 13.09
N SER A 111 -1.10 19.95 13.81
CA SER A 111 -2.15 19.82 14.83
C SER A 111 -1.97 20.74 16.05
N LYS A 112 -0.76 21.30 16.27
CA LYS A 112 -0.44 22.18 17.42
C LYS A 112 -0.60 23.67 17.09
N GLN A 113 -0.55 24.04 15.81
CA GLN A 113 -0.72 25.41 15.35
C GLN A 113 -1.80 25.36 14.27
N ALA A 114 -2.97 25.95 14.55
CA ALA A 114 -4.05 26.07 13.56
C ALA A 114 -3.61 27.01 12.42
N SER A 115 -2.71 26.51 11.57
CA SER A 115 -2.32 27.20 10.35
C SER A 115 -3.56 27.26 9.47
N ARG A 116 -3.91 28.49 9.07
CA ARG A 116 -4.90 28.77 8.03
C ARG A 116 -4.41 28.35 6.64
N SER A 117 -3.22 27.75 6.50
CA SER A 117 -2.62 27.35 5.23
C SER A 117 -2.14 25.89 5.28
N ARG A 118 -2.55 25.09 4.28
CA ARG A 118 -2.02 23.74 4.00
C ARG A 118 -0.60 23.85 3.43
N THR A 119 0.40 24.08 4.28
CA THR A 119 1.82 23.95 3.88
C THR A 119 2.34 22.58 4.27
N CYS A 120 2.00 21.59 3.46
CA CYS A 120 2.67 20.30 3.52
C CYS A 120 3.94 20.39 2.66
N ARG A 121 5.13 20.08 3.22
CA ARG A 121 6.31 19.77 2.40
C ARG A 121 5.96 18.52 1.60
N SER A 122 5.63 18.70 0.32
CA SER A 122 5.08 17.64 -0.54
C SER A 122 5.90 16.37 -0.42
N GLU A 123 7.23 16.45 -0.32
CA GLU A 123 8.10 15.28 -0.27
C GLU A 123 7.88 14.36 0.92
N ALA A 124 7.53 14.90 2.09
CA ALA A 124 7.29 14.10 3.29
C ALA A 124 6.04 13.23 3.16
N PHE A 125 5.07 13.68 2.35
CA PHE A 125 3.80 12.99 2.12
C PHE A 125 3.85 12.15 0.85
N LEU A 126 4.56 12.59 -0.20
CA LEU A 126 4.83 11.81 -1.40
C LEU A 126 5.73 10.60 -1.14
N TRP A 127 6.71 10.74 -0.25
CA TRP A 127 7.67 9.69 0.06
C TRP A 127 7.97 9.56 1.55
N PRO A 128 7.01 9.20 2.39
CA PRO A 128 7.24 9.03 3.83
C PRO A 128 8.25 7.91 4.15
N TYR A 129 8.40 6.96 3.23
CA TYR A 129 9.40 5.88 3.30
C TYR A 129 10.81 6.29 2.81
N LEU A 130 10.96 7.44 2.14
CA LEU A 130 12.27 7.99 1.79
C LEU A 130 12.80 8.86 2.94
N ASN A 131 13.43 8.21 3.91
CA ASN A 131 14.01 8.88 5.06
C ASN A 131 15.38 8.28 5.45
N VAL A 132 16.17 9.07 6.18
CA VAL A 132 17.51 8.68 6.64
C VAL A 132 17.43 7.58 7.70
N GLU A 133 16.55 7.72 8.70
CA GLU A 133 16.42 6.79 9.83
C GLU A 133 16.28 5.32 9.36
N ASP A 134 15.39 5.07 8.41
CA ASP A 134 15.14 3.73 7.87
C ASP A 134 16.20 3.32 6.87
N LEU A 135 16.48 4.13 5.84
CA LEU A 135 17.38 3.71 4.76
C LEU A 135 18.83 3.55 5.19
N GLN A 136 19.23 4.18 6.30
CA GLN A 136 20.55 4.00 6.90
C GLN A 136 20.71 2.65 7.61
N GLN A 137 19.60 1.98 7.93
CA GLN A 137 19.62 0.62 8.49
C GLN A 137 20.33 -0.36 7.56
N ARG A 138 20.76 -1.49 8.12
CA ARG A 138 21.68 -2.43 7.46
C ARG A 138 21.16 -2.91 6.10
N HIS A 139 19.88 -3.25 6.00
CA HIS A 139 19.33 -3.99 4.87
C HIS A 139 18.29 -3.23 4.02
N LEU A 140 17.62 -2.20 4.55
CA LEU A 140 16.45 -1.59 3.91
C LEU A 140 16.75 -0.95 2.54
N LEU A 141 17.83 -0.17 2.41
CA LEU A 141 18.23 0.36 1.10
C LEU A 141 18.56 -0.74 0.08
N LEU A 142 19.18 -1.84 0.53
CA LEU A 142 19.54 -2.96 -0.35
C LEU A 142 18.30 -3.73 -0.80
N LEU A 143 17.37 -3.99 0.11
CA LEU A 143 16.07 -4.56 -0.20
C LEU A 143 15.32 -3.68 -1.22
N PHE A 144 15.37 -2.36 -1.02
CA PHE A 144 14.69 -1.41 -1.89
C PHE A 144 15.30 -1.32 -3.29
N LEU A 145 16.63 -1.30 -3.38
CA LEU A 145 17.33 -1.38 -4.66
C LEU A 145 16.97 -2.68 -5.39
N LYS A 146 17.08 -3.83 -4.72
CA LYS A 146 16.76 -5.14 -5.30
C LYS A 146 15.32 -5.19 -5.80
N SER A 147 14.35 -4.83 -4.96
CA SER A 147 12.92 -4.89 -5.32
C SER A 147 12.64 -4.02 -6.54
N ARG A 148 13.04 -2.74 -6.53
CA ARG A 148 12.74 -1.79 -7.61
C ARG A 148 13.53 -2.02 -8.88
N GLY A 149 14.80 -2.41 -8.77
CA GLY A 149 15.64 -2.58 -9.95
C GLY A 149 15.45 -3.93 -10.65
N ARG A 150 14.89 -4.95 -9.99
CA ARG A 150 14.62 -6.27 -10.60
C ARG A 150 13.20 -6.43 -11.14
N ASN A 151 12.26 -5.60 -10.71
CA ASN A 151 10.85 -5.69 -11.07
C ASN A 151 10.42 -4.46 -11.87
N LEU A 152 9.37 -4.57 -12.69
CA LEU A 152 8.85 -3.43 -13.46
C LEU A 152 8.22 -2.37 -12.55
N PRO A 153 8.22 -1.08 -12.96
CA PRO A 153 7.54 -0.01 -12.22
C PRO A 153 6.07 -0.31 -11.90
N ASP A 154 5.32 -0.90 -12.84
CA ASP A 154 3.90 -1.19 -12.69
C ASP A 154 3.55 -2.03 -11.45
N ILE A 155 4.43 -2.95 -11.04
CA ILE A 155 4.22 -3.82 -9.88
C ILE A 155 4.03 -3.01 -8.59
N PHE A 156 4.61 -1.80 -8.53
CA PHE A 156 4.58 -0.94 -7.34
C PHE A 156 3.53 0.16 -7.41
N ARG A 157 2.81 0.29 -8.54
CA ARG A 157 1.87 1.39 -8.79
C ARG A 157 0.89 1.63 -7.64
N ILE A 158 0.24 0.56 -7.19
CA ILE A 158 -0.78 0.64 -6.12
C ILE A 158 -0.12 0.83 -4.76
N SER A 159 0.95 0.09 -4.47
CA SER A 159 1.65 0.24 -3.20
C SER A 159 2.24 1.64 -3.03
N ASP A 160 2.70 2.28 -4.11
CA ASP A 160 3.33 3.60 -4.06
C ASP A 160 2.35 4.68 -3.62
N ILE A 161 1.14 4.68 -4.20
CA ILE A 161 0.05 5.57 -3.76
C ILE A 161 -0.35 5.24 -2.33
N ASN A 162 -0.54 3.95 -2.00
CA ASN A 162 -0.94 3.50 -0.66
C ASN A 162 0.10 3.84 0.42
N LEU A 163 1.37 4.01 0.05
CA LEU A 163 2.43 4.40 0.97
C LEU A 163 2.57 5.92 1.09
N ALA A 164 2.09 6.69 0.11
CA ALA A 164 2.18 8.15 0.06
C ALA A 164 0.98 8.85 0.73
N HIS A 165 0.30 8.19 1.68
CA HIS A 165 -0.85 8.77 2.37
C HIS A 165 -0.84 8.59 3.90
N LEU A 166 -1.60 9.48 4.54
CA LEU A 166 -2.02 9.39 5.94
C LEU A 166 -3.52 9.06 5.98
N GLY A 167 -3.93 8.09 6.80
CA GLY A 167 -5.34 7.69 6.88
C GLY A 167 -5.75 6.72 5.76
N PRO A 168 -7.03 6.67 5.34
CA PRO A 168 -7.53 5.70 4.36
C PRO A 168 -7.02 5.91 2.93
N GLY A 169 -6.45 7.07 2.60
CA GLY A 169 -5.80 7.30 1.31
C GLY A 169 -6.29 8.53 0.57
N TRP A 170 -5.92 8.61 -0.70
CA TRP A 170 -6.47 9.53 -1.69
C TRP A 170 -7.84 9.00 -2.12
N ASP A 171 -8.84 9.33 -1.31
CA ASP A 171 -10.27 9.11 -1.57
C ASP A 171 -10.79 7.64 -1.56
N ASP A 172 -11.81 7.37 -0.74
CA ASP A 172 -12.63 6.15 -0.82
C ASP A 172 -13.59 6.19 -2.02
N HIS A 173 -13.85 7.38 -2.59
CA HIS A 173 -14.83 7.58 -3.67
C HIS A 173 -14.32 7.22 -5.08
N VAL A 174 -13.00 7.10 -5.28
CA VAL A 174 -12.41 6.76 -6.60
C VAL A 174 -11.55 5.51 -6.53
N ASN A 175 -11.89 4.61 -5.62
CA ASN A 175 -11.37 3.25 -5.71
C ASN A 175 -12.06 2.53 -6.87
N LEU A 176 -11.63 2.80 -8.10
CA LEU A 176 -12.08 2.13 -9.33
C LEU A 176 -11.78 0.61 -9.29
N SER A 177 -11.08 0.08 -8.26
CA SER A 177 -11.07 -1.37 -8.01
C SER A 177 -12.41 -1.90 -7.50
N ALA A 178 -13.30 -1.04 -7.00
CA ALA A 178 -14.69 -1.35 -6.68
C ALA A 178 -15.57 -1.55 -7.93
N LEU A 179 -15.15 -1.08 -9.12
CA LEU A 179 -15.82 -1.43 -10.39
C LEU A 179 -15.79 -2.94 -10.68
N GLY A 180 -14.94 -3.71 -10.00
CA GLY A 180 -14.88 -5.16 -10.12
C GLY A 180 -15.69 -5.93 -9.07
N GLY A 181 -16.49 -5.23 -8.25
CA GLY A 181 -17.12 -5.79 -7.05
C GLY A 181 -18.60 -5.48 -6.95
N PHE A 182 -19.38 -5.66 -8.02
CA PHE A 182 -20.84 -5.65 -7.88
C PHE A 182 -21.29 -6.92 -7.16
N CYS A 183 -22.07 -6.77 -6.10
CA CYS A 183 -22.54 -7.89 -5.28
C CYS A 183 -23.68 -8.70 -5.93
N CYS A 184 -24.32 -8.18 -6.98
CA CYS A 184 -25.33 -8.84 -7.81
C CYS A 184 -25.66 -8.05 -9.09
N ASP A 185 -26.36 -8.69 -10.03
CA ASP A 185 -26.77 -8.12 -11.34
C ASP A 185 -27.67 -6.88 -11.20
N GLU A 186 -28.41 -6.72 -10.10
CA GLU A 186 -29.29 -5.56 -9.85
C GLU A 186 -28.52 -4.27 -9.49
N HIS A 187 -27.26 -4.38 -9.04
CA HIS A 187 -26.38 -3.23 -8.78
C HIS A 187 -25.45 -2.91 -9.96
N PHE A 188 -25.64 -3.58 -11.10
CA PHE A 188 -24.89 -3.34 -12.34
C PHE A 188 -25.28 -1.99 -13.00
N ASP A 189 -26.52 -1.54 -12.79
CA ASP A 189 -27.07 -0.31 -13.38
C ASP A 189 -26.65 0.97 -12.63
N ASP A 190 -26.10 0.85 -11.42
CA ASP A 190 -25.35 1.92 -10.77
C ASP A 190 -23.93 1.90 -11.35
N THR A 191 -23.79 2.19 -12.65
CA THR A 191 -22.47 2.41 -13.27
C THR A 191 -21.76 3.47 -12.43
N PRO A 192 -20.61 3.16 -11.79
CA PRO A 192 -19.85 4.17 -11.09
C PRO A 192 -19.57 5.29 -12.09
N ASP A 193 -19.85 6.53 -11.71
CA ASP A 193 -19.59 7.71 -12.55
C ASP A 193 -18.17 7.58 -13.09
N ILE A 194 -18.04 7.13 -14.35
CA ILE A 194 -16.73 6.90 -14.92
C ILE A 194 -16.12 8.30 -15.03
N PRO A 195 -14.93 8.54 -14.43
CA PRO A 195 -14.35 9.87 -14.41
C PRO A 195 -14.28 10.45 -15.83
N GLN A 196 -14.66 11.72 -16.01
CA GLN A 196 -14.58 12.39 -17.33
C GLN A 196 -13.17 12.33 -17.93
N SER A 197 -12.14 12.13 -17.09
CA SER A 197 -10.78 11.80 -17.48
C SER A 197 -10.14 10.77 -16.55
N CYS A 198 -9.37 9.87 -17.13
CA CYS A 198 -8.66 8.82 -16.39
C CYS A 198 -7.26 8.59 -16.95
N MET A 199 -6.43 7.87 -16.22
CA MET A 199 -5.10 7.45 -16.67
C MET A 199 -5.00 5.92 -16.74
N LEU A 200 -4.64 5.39 -17.90
CA LEU A 200 -4.52 3.96 -18.19
C LEU A 200 -3.07 3.44 -18.08
N PHE A 201 -2.87 2.36 -17.32
CA PHE A 201 -1.56 1.75 -17.05
C PHE A 201 -1.36 0.36 -17.67
N GLN A 202 -2.19 -0.04 -18.63
CA GLN A 202 -2.19 -1.39 -19.19
C GLN A 202 -0.87 -1.79 -19.88
N LYS A 203 -0.18 -0.84 -20.55
CA LYS A 203 1.05 -1.10 -21.33
C LYS A 203 2.31 -1.00 -20.45
N LYS A 204 2.46 -1.93 -19.51
CA LYS A 204 3.48 -1.99 -18.44
C LYS A 204 4.96 -1.90 -18.88
N HIS A 205 5.25 -2.19 -20.15
CA HIS A 205 6.61 -2.20 -20.71
C HIS A 205 6.88 -1.00 -21.64
N SER A 206 5.88 -0.17 -21.90
CA SER A 206 5.98 0.88 -22.91
C SER A 206 6.14 2.25 -22.25
N PRO A 207 7.30 2.91 -22.36
CA PRO A 207 7.47 4.29 -21.88
C PRO A 207 6.50 5.28 -22.55
N THR A 208 5.98 4.96 -23.74
CA THR A 208 5.10 5.84 -24.51
C THR A 208 3.61 5.62 -24.21
N ALA A 209 3.24 4.49 -23.60
CA ALA A 209 1.84 4.11 -23.35
C ALA A 209 1.52 3.81 -21.88
N TYR A 210 2.52 3.67 -21.01
CA TYR A 210 2.31 3.57 -19.56
C TYR A 210 1.83 4.90 -18.98
N GLY A 211 0.70 4.90 -18.29
CA GLY A 211 0.10 6.13 -17.74
C GLY A 211 -0.41 7.05 -18.84
N GLN A 212 -1.17 6.52 -19.80
CA GLN A 212 -1.78 7.32 -20.86
C GLN A 212 -3.05 7.99 -20.33
N VAL A 213 -3.16 9.30 -20.50
CA VAL A 213 -4.37 10.07 -20.17
C VAL A 213 -5.43 9.83 -21.25
N LEU A 214 -6.67 9.61 -20.82
CA LEU A 214 -7.86 9.41 -21.64
C LEU A 214 -8.94 10.39 -21.18
N GLU A 215 -9.75 10.87 -22.12
CA GLU A 215 -10.82 11.84 -21.88
C GLU A 215 -12.10 11.51 -22.66
N GLY A 216 -13.24 11.88 -22.07
CA GLY A 216 -14.54 11.86 -22.75
C GLY A 216 -14.82 10.52 -23.42
N LYS A 217 -14.98 10.53 -24.75
CA LYS A 217 -15.33 9.34 -25.53
C LYS A 217 -14.29 8.21 -25.44
N ASP A 218 -13.01 8.52 -25.25
CA ASP A 218 -11.98 7.48 -25.13
C ASP A 218 -12.13 6.68 -23.84
N VAL A 219 -12.70 7.30 -22.80
CA VAL A 219 -13.01 6.65 -21.53
C VAL A 219 -14.26 5.76 -21.67
N GLU A 220 -15.28 6.23 -22.38
CA GLU A 220 -16.51 5.45 -22.66
C GLU A 220 -16.24 4.20 -23.51
N LEU A 221 -15.17 4.20 -24.30
CA LEU A 221 -14.76 3.07 -25.15
C LEU A 221 -13.89 2.03 -24.42
N LEU A 222 -13.64 2.19 -23.12
CA LEU A 222 -12.85 1.25 -22.36
C LEU A 222 -13.57 -0.09 -22.17
N ASP A 223 -12.85 -1.17 -22.44
CA ASP A 223 -13.33 -2.51 -22.13
C ASP A 223 -13.26 -2.77 -20.61
N PRO A 224 -14.22 -3.48 -19.98
CA PRO A 224 -14.19 -3.80 -18.56
C PRO A 224 -12.90 -4.47 -18.07
N SER A 225 -12.22 -5.23 -18.93
CA SER A 225 -10.91 -5.82 -18.62
C SER A 225 -9.80 -4.78 -18.38
N GLN A 226 -10.01 -3.54 -18.82
CA GLN A 226 -9.08 -2.42 -18.65
C GLN A 226 -9.27 -1.69 -17.32
N PHE A 227 -10.42 -1.86 -16.65
CA PHE A 227 -10.75 -1.16 -15.40
C PHE A 227 -9.76 -1.40 -14.24
N PRO A 228 -9.15 -2.60 -14.08
CA PRO A 228 -8.09 -2.78 -13.08
C PRO A 228 -6.85 -1.88 -13.30
N TYR A 229 -6.69 -1.35 -14.52
CA TYR A 229 -5.53 -0.56 -14.94
C TYR A 229 -5.80 0.94 -15.03
N ILE A 230 -7.04 1.41 -14.83
CA ILE A 230 -7.34 2.84 -14.83
C ILE A 230 -7.20 3.45 -13.43
N ARG A 231 -6.92 4.74 -13.39
CA ARG A 231 -6.98 5.59 -12.19
C ARG A 231 -7.57 6.93 -12.57
N ASP A 232 -8.06 7.68 -11.59
CA ASP A 232 -8.33 9.11 -11.80
C ASP A 232 -7.08 9.78 -12.41
N ALA A 233 -7.27 10.78 -13.27
CA ALA A 233 -6.16 11.43 -13.95
C ALA A 233 -5.16 12.08 -12.97
N LYS A 234 -5.64 12.70 -11.88
CA LYS A 234 -4.81 13.35 -10.86
C LYS A 234 -4.12 12.32 -9.97
N GLU A 235 -4.84 11.27 -9.55
CA GLU A 235 -4.25 10.17 -8.79
C GLU A 235 -3.18 9.42 -9.60
N GLY A 236 -3.45 9.16 -10.88
CA GLY A 236 -2.51 8.55 -11.81
C GLY A 236 -1.25 9.40 -11.99
N LEU A 237 -1.41 10.72 -12.07
CA LEU A 237 -0.29 11.65 -12.16
C LEU A 237 0.58 11.61 -10.89
N LEU A 238 -0.05 11.63 -9.72
CA LEU A 238 0.62 11.46 -8.44
C LEU A 238 1.41 10.15 -8.37
N CYS A 239 0.82 9.05 -8.84
CA CYS A 239 1.49 7.76 -8.92
C CYS A 239 2.80 7.83 -9.73
N LEU A 240 2.72 8.41 -10.93
CA LEU A 240 3.88 8.61 -11.80
C LEU A 240 4.93 9.50 -11.14
N GLU A 241 4.49 10.54 -10.43
CA GLU A 241 5.38 11.42 -9.70
C GLU A 241 6.18 10.68 -8.60
N ILE A 242 5.47 9.94 -7.74
CA ILE A 242 6.05 9.13 -6.67
C ILE A 242 7.07 8.13 -7.24
N GLN A 243 6.69 7.43 -8.32
CA GLN A 243 7.57 6.49 -8.99
C GLN A 243 8.83 7.16 -9.53
N ALA A 244 8.69 8.29 -10.24
CA ALA A 244 9.80 9.01 -10.83
C ALA A 244 10.82 9.46 -9.77
N GLY A 245 10.34 10.01 -8.65
CA GLY A 245 11.20 10.43 -7.54
C GLY A 245 11.92 9.25 -6.90
N THR A 246 11.22 8.13 -6.69
CA THR A 246 11.80 6.90 -6.13
C THR A 246 12.91 6.32 -7.01
N TYR A 247 12.68 6.18 -8.32
CA TYR A 247 13.69 5.63 -9.23
C TYR A 247 14.90 6.56 -9.39
N SER A 248 14.68 7.87 -9.46
CA SER A 248 15.77 8.85 -9.52
C SER A 248 16.66 8.77 -8.27
N PHE A 249 16.05 8.71 -7.08
CA PHE A 249 16.76 8.58 -5.82
C PHE A 249 17.57 7.27 -5.73
N LEU A 250 16.95 6.14 -6.07
CA LEU A 250 17.62 4.83 -6.02
C LEU A 250 18.79 4.74 -7.01
N LEU A 251 18.62 5.27 -8.22
CA LEU A 251 19.70 5.35 -9.21
C LEU A 251 20.85 6.22 -8.71
N ALA A 252 20.56 7.36 -8.07
CA ALA A 252 21.58 8.22 -7.48
C ALA A 252 22.35 7.50 -6.36
N CYS A 253 21.66 6.82 -5.44
CA CYS A 253 22.26 5.99 -4.41
C CYS A 253 23.17 4.90 -5.00
N ALA A 254 22.70 4.15 -6.00
CA ALA A 254 23.49 3.09 -6.64
C ALA A 254 24.78 3.64 -7.26
N LYS A 255 24.70 4.77 -7.96
CA LYS A 255 25.87 5.46 -8.55
C LYS A 255 26.86 5.94 -7.49
N LEU A 256 26.38 6.47 -6.36
CA LEU A 256 27.25 6.93 -5.27
C LEU A 256 27.95 5.77 -4.55
N VAL A 257 27.29 4.62 -4.40
CA VAL A 257 27.93 3.40 -3.88
C VAL A 257 28.99 2.86 -4.85
N LEU A 258 28.78 3.06 -6.16
CA LEU A 258 29.68 2.66 -7.25
C LEU A 258 30.50 3.83 -7.83
N HIS A 259 30.84 4.83 -7.02
CA HIS A 259 31.46 6.10 -7.45
C HIS A 259 32.80 5.97 -8.20
N ASP A 260 33.48 4.84 -8.07
CA ASP A 260 34.76 4.51 -8.72
C ASP A 260 34.61 3.72 -10.03
N ILE A 261 33.38 3.44 -10.48
CA ILE A 261 33.11 2.71 -11.73
C ILE A 261 32.62 3.67 -12.79
N ASP A 262 33.28 3.68 -13.94
CA ASP A 262 32.90 4.49 -15.08
C ASP A 262 31.50 4.16 -15.61
N ALA A 263 30.82 5.18 -16.14
CA ALA A 263 29.45 5.04 -16.66
C ALA A 263 29.34 4.02 -17.81
N SER A 264 30.34 3.92 -18.68
CA SER A 264 30.37 2.93 -19.76
C SER A 264 30.37 1.50 -19.23
N VAL A 265 31.11 1.26 -18.15
CA VAL A 265 31.21 -0.03 -17.46
C VAL A 265 29.95 -0.33 -16.67
N LEU A 266 29.35 0.69 -16.03
CA LEU A 266 28.12 0.56 -15.27
C LEU A 266 26.93 0.04 -16.11
N PHE A 267 26.84 0.48 -17.37
CA PHE A 267 25.65 0.22 -18.19
C PHE A 267 25.84 -0.81 -19.30
N PHE A 268 27.05 -0.93 -19.87
CA PHE A 268 27.21 -1.63 -21.15
C PHE A 268 28.24 -2.77 -21.10
N THR A 269 29.47 -2.51 -20.65
CA THR A 269 30.59 -3.44 -20.92
C THR A 269 30.74 -4.58 -19.91
N ALA A 270 30.25 -4.43 -18.68
CA ALA A 270 30.33 -5.50 -17.69
C ALA A 270 29.30 -6.61 -17.97
N ALA A 271 29.73 -7.87 -17.78
CA ALA A 271 28.88 -9.05 -17.94
C ALA A 271 27.76 -9.09 -16.87
N HIS A 272 26.63 -9.68 -17.24
CA HIS A 272 25.56 -9.96 -16.28
C HIS A 272 26.03 -10.98 -15.24
N GLN A 273 25.65 -10.75 -14.00
CA GLN A 273 25.92 -11.60 -12.85
C GLN A 273 24.62 -12.29 -12.42
N GLN A 274 24.74 -13.50 -11.90
CA GLN A 274 23.62 -14.16 -11.22
C GLN A 274 23.15 -13.30 -10.05
N GLU A 275 21.85 -13.36 -9.76
CA GLU A 275 21.32 -12.72 -8.57
C GLU A 275 22.02 -13.27 -7.31
N PRO A 276 22.62 -12.39 -6.47
CA PRO A 276 23.29 -12.85 -5.27
C PRO A 276 22.29 -13.53 -4.32
N SER A 277 22.71 -14.62 -3.68
CA SER A 277 21.92 -15.30 -2.67
C SER A 277 21.57 -14.35 -1.53
N VAL A 278 20.31 -14.36 -1.10
CA VAL A 278 19.69 -13.43 -0.12
C VAL A 278 20.27 -13.56 1.30
N ASP A 279 21.23 -14.47 1.49
CA ASP A 279 21.79 -14.96 2.76
C ASP A 279 22.48 -13.88 3.62
N HIS A 280 22.70 -12.68 3.07
CA HIS A 280 23.31 -11.57 3.82
C HIS A 280 22.32 -10.71 4.62
N PHE A 281 21.02 -10.90 4.42
CA PHE A 281 20.00 -10.39 5.31
C PHE A 281 19.73 -11.51 6.31
N THR A 282 20.43 -11.48 7.45
CA THR A 282 20.18 -12.40 8.57
C THR A 282 18.75 -12.19 9.02
N ARG A 283 17.81 -12.84 8.35
CA ARG A 283 16.39 -12.78 8.64
C ARG A 283 16.19 -13.65 9.87
N PRO A 284 15.76 -13.09 11.01
CA PRO A 284 15.37 -13.93 12.12
C PRO A 284 14.26 -14.88 11.64
N GLU A 285 14.37 -16.14 12.04
CA GLU A 285 13.41 -17.22 11.74
C GLU A 285 11.97 -16.80 12.06
N TYR A 286 11.81 -15.90 13.04
CA TYR A 286 10.56 -15.23 13.40
C TYR A 286 10.69 -13.72 13.17
N HIS A 287 9.94 -13.18 12.20
CA HIS A 287 9.82 -11.72 12.05
C HIS A 287 8.87 -11.18 13.11
N SER A 288 9.32 -10.19 13.88
CA SER A 288 8.38 -9.37 14.63
C SER A 288 7.43 -8.66 13.66
N LEU A 289 6.18 -8.46 14.06
CA LEU A 289 5.20 -7.66 13.30
C LEU A 289 5.79 -6.29 12.92
N THR A 290 6.48 -5.65 13.85
CA THR A 290 7.17 -4.37 13.62
C THR A 290 8.22 -4.46 12.51
N GLY A 291 9.05 -5.51 12.49
CA GLY A 291 10.04 -5.71 11.44
C GLY A 291 9.38 -5.92 10.06
N HIS A 292 8.26 -6.64 10.01
CA HIS A 292 7.49 -6.82 8.78
C HIS A 292 6.93 -5.49 8.25
N PHE A 293 6.32 -4.67 9.11
CA PHE A 293 5.80 -3.35 8.72
C PHE A 293 6.91 -2.39 8.28
N LEU A 294 8.09 -2.47 8.91
CA LEU A 294 9.24 -1.66 8.53
C LEU A 294 9.81 -2.04 7.16
N GLU A 295 9.89 -3.35 6.84
CA GLU A 295 10.38 -3.82 5.54
C GLU A 295 9.39 -3.63 4.40
N ALA A 296 8.07 -3.61 4.70
CA ALA A 296 7.01 -3.62 3.69
C ALA A 296 7.14 -2.54 2.59
N PRO A 297 7.47 -1.26 2.89
CA PRO A 297 7.60 -0.22 1.86
C PRO A 297 8.78 -0.44 0.88
N TYR A 298 9.78 -1.22 1.31
CA TYR A 298 11.02 -1.43 0.57
C TYR A 298 11.00 -2.75 -0.21
N GLY A 299 10.10 -3.68 0.12
CA GLY A 299 9.94 -4.96 -0.53
C GLY A 299 9.15 -4.90 -1.84
N VAL A 300 9.05 -6.05 -2.52
CA VAL A 300 8.04 -6.24 -3.57
C VAL A 300 6.67 -6.37 -2.86
N PRO A 301 5.62 -5.67 -3.33
CA PRO A 301 4.29 -5.78 -2.76
C PRO A 301 3.86 -7.24 -2.64
N GLN A 302 3.36 -7.62 -1.47
CA GLN A 302 2.98 -8.99 -1.21
C GLN A 302 1.78 -9.37 -2.09
N ALA A 303 1.98 -10.36 -2.96
CA ALA A 303 0.87 -11.00 -3.64
C ALA A 303 0.01 -11.76 -2.62
N LEU A 304 -1.28 -11.87 -2.92
CA LEU A 304 -2.18 -12.68 -2.11
C LEU A 304 -1.65 -14.13 -2.03
N ASP A 305 -1.52 -14.63 -0.82
CA ASP A 305 -1.09 -16.00 -0.52
C ASP A 305 -2.22 -16.75 0.19
N ILE A 306 -2.92 -17.57 -0.58
CA ILE A 306 -4.05 -18.37 -0.10
C ILE A 306 -3.61 -19.36 0.99
N ALA A 307 -2.40 -19.92 0.92
CA ALA A 307 -1.91 -20.86 1.93
C ALA A 307 -1.65 -20.14 3.26
N ARG A 308 -1.01 -18.97 3.20
CA ARG A 308 -0.84 -18.13 4.40
C ARG A 308 -2.18 -17.69 4.98
N LEU A 309 -3.13 -17.29 4.12
CA LEU A 309 -4.46 -16.88 4.56
C LEU A 309 -5.21 -18.03 5.25
N LYS A 310 -5.14 -19.25 4.71
CA LYS A 310 -5.67 -20.47 5.35
C LYS A 310 -5.09 -20.66 6.75
N ASN A 311 -3.79 -20.51 6.92
CA ASN A 311 -3.14 -20.68 8.22
C ASN A 311 -3.59 -19.61 9.23
N LEU A 312 -3.68 -18.35 8.81
CA LEU A 312 -4.13 -17.25 9.67
C LEU A 312 -5.60 -17.42 10.09
N VAL A 313 -6.48 -17.76 9.15
CA VAL A 313 -7.91 -18.00 9.42
C VAL A 313 -8.08 -19.26 10.25
N GLY A 314 -7.33 -20.32 9.97
CA GLY A 314 -7.31 -21.54 10.78
C GLY A 314 -6.91 -21.27 12.22
N GLY A 315 -5.87 -20.46 12.44
CA GLY A 315 -5.48 -20.02 13.78
C GLY A 315 -6.57 -19.21 14.49
N ARG A 316 -7.26 -18.30 13.78
CA ARG A 316 -8.41 -17.56 14.33
C ARG A 316 -9.58 -18.48 14.69
N ARG A 317 -9.88 -19.46 13.84
CA ARG A 317 -10.89 -20.49 14.09
C ARG A 317 -10.55 -21.31 15.33
N SER A 318 -9.34 -21.86 15.42
CA SER A 318 -8.90 -22.64 16.58
C SER A 318 -8.92 -21.81 17.86
N SER A 319 -8.47 -20.56 17.82
CA SER A 319 -8.54 -19.67 18.98
C SER A 319 -10.00 -19.37 19.41
N ALA A 320 -10.93 -19.24 18.46
CA ALA A 320 -12.35 -19.04 18.77
C ALA A 320 -13.00 -20.32 19.34
N GLU A 321 -12.58 -21.49 18.85
CA GLU A 321 -12.98 -22.79 19.38
C GLU A 321 -12.51 -22.92 20.83
N ASP A 322 -11.21 -22.79 21.09
CA ASP A 322 -10.62 -22.85 22.43
C ASP A 322 -11.30 -21.88 23.39
N HIS A 323 -11.67 -20.67 22.92
CA HIS A 323 -12.41 -19.70 23.72
C HIS A 323 -13.78 -20.23 24.16
N ILE A 324 -14.55 -20.88 23.27
CA ILE A 324 -15.84 -21.51 23.61
C ILE A 324 -15.64 -22.65 24.61
N TRP A 325 -14.62 -23.49 24.40
CA TRP A 325 -14.29 -24.60 25.30
C TRP A 325 -13.98 -24.07 26.71
N MET A 326 -13.14 -23.04 26.82
CA MET A 326 -12.80 -22.40 28.10
C MET A 326 -14.00 -21.76 28.80
N LEU A 327 -14.91 -21.13 28.05
CA LEU A 327 -16.16 -20.58 28.62
C LEU A 327 -17.08 -21.68 29.19
N LYS A 328 -17.05 -22.89 28.61
CA LYS A 328 -17.87 -24.02 29.05
C LYS A 328 -17.27 -24.77 30.23
N GLU A 329 -15.96 -25.01 30.20
CA GLU A 329 -15.29 -25.92 31.13
C GLU A 329 -14.71 -25.21 32.36
N ASN A 330 -14.43 -23.90 32.27
CA ASN A 330 -13.79 -23.15 33.34
C ASN A 330 -14.67 -21.98 33.83
N PRO A 331 -15.38 -22.14 34.97
CA PRO A 331 -16.21 -21.08 35.54
C PRO A 331 -15.43 -19.81 35.90
N ALA A 332 -14.16 -19.92 36.30
CA ALA A 332 -13.34 -18.74 36.61
C ALA A 332 -13.05 -17.93 35.34
N TYR A 333 -12.67 -18.60 34.25
CA TYR A 333 -12.47 -17.96 32.95
C TYR A 333 -13.74 -17.27 32.44
N PHE A 334 -14.91 -17.89 32.60
CA PHE A 334 -16.19 -17.27 32.27
C PHE A 334 -16.44 -16.00 33.10
N VAL A 335 -16.23 -16.05 34.42
CA VAL A 335 -16.43 -14.89 35.30
C VAL A 335 -15.49 -13.74 34.93
N ASP A 336 -14.23 -14.03 34.64
CA ASP A 336 -13.25 -13.01 34.24
C ASP A 336 -13.60 -12.39 32.89
N THR A 337 -13.96 -13.20 31.89
CA THR A 337 -14.42 -12.71 30.59
C THR A 337 -15.68 -11.86 30.72
N TYR A 338 -16.63 -12.29 31.55
CA TYR A 338 -17.84 -11.54 31.84
C TYR A 338 -17.53 -10.17 32.48
N ARG A 339 -16.59 -10.11 33.42
CA ARG A 339 -16.18 -8.85 34.07
C ARG A 339 -15.53 -7.90 33.08
N ASP A 340 -14.62 -8.40 32.26
CA ASP A 340 -13.97 -7.62 31.19
C ASP A 340 -15.02 -7.01 30.23
N TRP A 341 -15.97 -7.83 29.78
CA TRP A 341 -17.08 -7.36 28.95
C TRP A 341 -18.00 -6.38 29.67
N ALA A 342 -18.23 -6.56 30.97
CA ALA A 342 -18.99 -5.62 31.77
C ALA A 342 -18.27 -4.26 31.83
N GLU A 343 -16.96 -4.25 32.07
CA GLU A 343 -16.13 -3.05 32.19
C GLU A 343 -16.00 -2.28 30.87
N HIS A 344 -15.93 -2.97 29.73
CA HIS A 344 -15.64 -2.37 28.42
C HIS A 344 -16.83 -2.21 27.47
N ASN A 345 -18.07 -2.43 27.94
CA ASN A 345 -19.25 -2.31 27.08
C ASN A 345 -19.55 -0.85 26.72
N HIS A 346 -19.29 -0.46 25.46
CA HIS A 346 -19.50 0.89 24.93
C HIS A 346 -20.98 1.31 24.87
N HIS A 347 -21.91 0.34 24.96
CA HIS A 347 -23.37 0.56 24.92
C HIS A 347 -23.99 0.66 26.31
N ARG A 348 -23.35 1.39 27.24
CA ARG A 348 -23.93 1.71 28.55
C ARG A 348 -24.61 3.10 28.50
N PRO A 349 -25.93 3.20 28.24
CA PRO A 349 -26.67 4.43 28.57
C PRO A 349 -26.72 4.66 30.10
N HIS A 350 -26.48 3.61 30.90
CA HIS A 350 -26.44 3.67 32.36
C HIS A 350 -25.10 3.16 32.89
N LYS A 351 -24.15 4.06 33.16
CA LYS A 351 -22.83 3.70 33.73
C LYS A 351 -22.89 2.96 35.07
N ILE A 352 -24.04 2.92 35.76
CA ILE A 352 -24.14 2.55 37.19
C ILE A 352 -25.24 1.49 37.47
N CYS A 353 -25.85 0.86 36.45
CA CYS A 353 -26.88 -0.15 36.72
C CYS A 353 -26.28 -1.56 36.83
N ASN A 354 -26.31 -2.14 38.03
CA ASN A 354 -25.89 -3.53 38.30
C ASN A 354 -27.09 -4.47 38.51
N CYS A 355 -28.23 -4.17 37.87
CA CYS A 355 -29.44 -4.96 38.00
C CYS A 355 -29.32 -6.30 37.26
N LYS A 356 -30.18 -7.26 37.64
CA LYS A 356 -30.22 -8.60 37.03
C LYS A 356 -30.28 -8.57 35.51
N ASN A 357 -31.18 -7.76 34.91
CA ASN A 357 -31.32 -7.68 33.45
C ASN A 357 -30.04 -7.22 32.74
N CYS A 358 -29.29 -6.27 33.32
CA CYS A 358 -28.00 -5.85 32.75
C CYS A 358 -26.97 -6.97 32.82
N ARG A 359 -26.94 -7.73 33.92
CA ARG A 359 -26.03 -8.89 34.07
C ARG A 359 -26.38 -9.99 33.08
N ASP A 360 -27.67 -10.33 32.98
CA ASP A 360 -28.16 -11.36 32.05
C ASP A 360 -27.86 -10.97 30.59
N HIS A 361 -28.02 -9.69 30.24
CA HIS A 361 -27.70 -9.18 28.91
C HIS A 361 -26.19 -9.26 28.57
N ILE A 362 -25.31 -8.90 29.53
CA ILE A 362 -23.86 -9.02 29.32
C ILE A 362 -23.46 -10.49 29.17
N ALA A 363 -23.97 -11.38 30.01
CA ALA A 363 -23.70 -12.81 29.92
C ALA A 363 -24.14 -13.38 28.57
N ALA A 364 -25.33 -13.01 28.09
CA ALA A 364 -25.81 -13.40 26.78
C ALA A 364 -24.90 -12.90 25.64
N ARG A 365 -24.40 -11.65 25.71
CA ARG A 365 -23.49 -11.08 24.71
C ARG A 365 -22.13 -11.75 24.68
N VAL A 366 -21.57 -12.13 25.83
CA VAL A 366 -20.31 -12.89 25.91
C VAL A 366 -20.45 -14.19 25.11
N LEU A 367 -21.53 -14.94 25.37
CA LEU A 367 -21.80 -16.20 24.68
C LEU A 367 -22.08 -15.98 23.19
N ASP A 368 -22.97 -15.05 22.84
CA ASP A 368 -23.31 -14.72 21.45
C ASP A 368 -22.06 -14.34 20.65
N ASN A 369 -21.20 -13.48 21.20
CA ASN A 369 -19.96 -13.08 20.55
C ASN A 369 -18.99 -14.25 20.35
N ALA A 370 -18.82 -15.12 21.36
CA ALA A 370 -17.94 -16.28 21.26
C ALA A 370 -18.39 -17.24 20.15
N PHE A 371 -19.68 -17.59 20.12
CA PHE A 371 -20.23 -18.48 19.10
C PHE A 371 -20.25 -17.84 17.70
N ARG A 372 -20.63 -16.56 17.58
CA ARG A 372 -20.57 -15.84 16.30
C ARG A 372 -19.16 -15.78 15.73
N SER A 373 -18.17 -15.49 16.57
CA SER A 373 -16.76 -15.47 16.16
C SER A 373 -16.34 -16.83 15.61
N PHE A 374 -16.65 -17.93 16.32
CA PHE A 374 -16.32 -19.27 15.84
C PHE A 374 -17.03 -19.61 14.51
N ILE A 375 -18.35 -19.39 14.41
CA ILE A 375 -19.11 -19.67 13.19
C ILE A 375 -18.56 -18.87 12.00
N TYR A 376 -18.25 -17.58 12.22
CA TYR A 376 -17.68 -16.71 11.19
C TYR A 376 -16.33 -17.23 10.70
N TRP A 377 -15.39 -17.53 11.61
CA TRP A 377 -14.07 -18.00 11.24
C TRP A 377 -14.08 -19.42 10.67
N ASP A 378 -14.96 -20.30 11.14
CA ASP A 378 -15.13 -21.66 10.62
C ASP A 378 -15.67 -21.65 9.19
N ASP A 379 -16.68 -20.82 8.89
CA ASP A 379 -17.23 -20.70 7.53
C ASP A 379 -16.17 -20.17 6.54
N ILE A 380 -15.45 -19.10 6.90
CA ILE A 380 -14.35 -18.58 6.08
C ILE A 380 -13.27 -19.64 5.89
N TYR A 381 -12.89 -20.36 6.96
CA TYR A 381 -11.87 -21.39 6.89
C TYR A 381 -12.26 -22.50 5.91
N ARG A 382 -13.49 -23.02 6.00
CA ARG A 382 -14.00 -24.07 5.11
C ARG A 382 -13.99 -23.62 3.66
N LYS A 383 -14.47 -22.40 3.39
CA LYS A 383 -14.47 -21.81 2.04
C LYS A 383 -13.06 -21.63 1.50
N LEU A 384 -12.14 -21.10 2.31
CA LEU A 384 -10.74 -20.99 1.90
C LEU A 384 -10.13 -22.35 1.60
N CYS A 385 -10.40 -23.37 2.43
CA CYS A 385 -9.87 -24.72 2.25
C CYS A 385 -10.17 -25.32 0.87
N THR A 386 -11.32 -25.01 0.27
CA THR A 386 -11.66 -25.47 -1.09
C THR A 386 -10.92 -24.73 -2.20
N MET A 387 -10.31 -23.58 -1.91
CA MET A 387 -9.61 -22.78 -2.90
C MET A 387 -8.22 -23.34 -3.20
N PRO A 388 -7.88 -23.58 -4.48
CA PRO A 388 -6.51 -23.90 -4.88
C PRO A 388 -5.63 -22.65 -4.80
N THR A 389 -4.31 -22.82 -4.96
CA THR A 389 -3.39 -21.67 -4.98
C THR A 389 -3.69 -20.75 -6.16
N LEU A 390 -3.38 -19.45 -6.03
CA LEU A 390 -3.59 -18.49 -7.13
C LEU A 390 -2.91 -18.92 -8.42
N LYS A 391 -1.73 -19.56 -8.34
CA LYS A 391 -1.03 -20.08 -9.52
C LYS A 391 -1.90 -21.08 -10.30
N VAL A 392 -2.62 -21.95 -9.59
CA VAL A 392 -3.51 -22.93 -10.21
C VAL A 392 -4.74 -22.24 -10.80
N GLN A 393 -5.35 -21.31 -10.07
CA GLN A 393 -6.49 -20.54 -10.59
C GLN A 393 -6.12 -19.77 -11.86
N MET A 394 -4.97 -19.09 -11.85
CA MET A 394 -4.45 -18.34 -12.99
C MET A 394 -4.14 -19.24 -14.19
N SER A 395 -3.66 -20.48 -13.98
CA SER A 395 -3.44 -21.42 -15.09
C SER A 395 -4.72 -21.90 -15.78
N ARG A 396 -5.89 -21.71 -15.15
CA ARG A 396 -7.21 -22.07 -15.68
C ARG A 396 -8.00 -20.86 -16.18
N ALA A 397 -7.49 -19.65 -15.93
CA ALA A 397 -8.18 -18.42 -16.29
C ALA A 397 -8.26 -18.26 -17.81
N ASP A 398 -9.37 -17.70 -18.28
CA ASP A 398 -9.52 -17.27 -19.65
C ASP A 398 -8.87 -15.89 -19.79
N GLU A 399 -7.64 -15.87 -20.29
CA GLU A 399 -6.90 -14.63 -20.54
C GLU A 399 -7.57 -13.75 -21.59
N SER A 400 -8.36 -14.32 -22.51
CA SER A 400 -9.04 -13.56 -23.56
C SER A 400 -10.26 -12.80 -23.04
N ARG A 401 -10.98 -13.39 -22.09
CA ARG A 401 -12.15 -12.79 -21.42
C ARG A 401 -11.80 -12.13 -20.09
N VAL A 402 -10.54 -12.19 -19.68
CA VAL A 402 -10.02 -11.67 -18.40
C VAL A 402 -10.89 -12.15 -17.23
N ARG A 403 -11.18 -13.46 -17.23
CA ARG A 403 -12.08 -14.10 -16.26
C ARG A 403 -11.45 -15.37 -15.69
N LEU A 404 -11.68 -15.64 -14.41
CA LEU A 404 -11.32 -16.93 -13.83
C LEU A 404 -12.19 -18.05 -14.43
N ALA A 405 -11.76 -19.29 -14.28
CA ALA A 405 -12.64 -20.43 -14.54
C ALA A 405 -13.89 -20.33 -13.65
N ASP A 406 -15.05 -20.77 -14.14
CA ASP A 406 -16.32 -20.61 -13.45
C ASP A 406 -16.29 -21.16 -12.01
N GLU A 407 -15.67 -22.33 -11.81
CA GLU A 407 -15.48 -22.90 -10.46
C GLU A 407 -14.70 -21.98 -9.51
N ASP A 408 -13.68 -21.28 -10.02
CA ASP A 408 -12.87 -20.36 -9.21
C ASP A 408 -13.62 -19.05 -8.97
N CYS A 409 -14.38 -18.54 -9.95
CA CYS A 409 -15.32 -17.44 -9.78
C CYS A 409 -16.33 -17.72 -8.66
N GLU A 410 -16.96 -18.90 -8.67
CA GLU A 410 -17.93 -19.32 -7.65
C GLU A 410 -17.30 -19.39 -6.25
N ARG A 411 -16.08 -19.93 -6.14
CA ARG A 411 -15.33 -19.98 -4.87
C ARG A 411 -15.06 -18.58 -4.31
N TRP A 412 -14.70 -17.62 -5.17
CA TRP A 412 -14.52 -16.22 -4.78
C TRP A 412 -15.84 -15.55 -4.40
N ALA A 413 -16.91 -15.77 -5.16
CA ALA A 413 -18.24 -15.25 -4.86
C ALA A 413 -18.75 -15.76 -3.50
N ALA A 414 -18.54 -17.04 -3.19
CA ALA A 414 -18.93 -17.64 -1.90
C ALA A 414 -18.24 -16.99 -0.68
N LEU A 415 -17.05 -16.41 -0.87
CA LEU A 415 -16.36 -15.61 0.15
C LEU A 415 -16.97 -14.20 0.28
N MET A 416 -17.35 -13.56 -0.83
CA MET A 416 -17.88 -12.19 -0.86
C MET A 416 -19.28 -12.05 -0.24
N VAL A 417 -20.11 -13.10 -0.28
CA VAL A 417 -21.45 -13.09 0.35
C VAL A 417 -21.39 -12.86 1.87
N LEU A 418 -20.23 -13.06 2.51
CA LEU A 418 -20.04 -12.80 3.94
C LEU A 418 -19.70 -11.33 4.27
N SER A 419 -19.17 -10.56 3.31
CA SER A 419 -18.78 -9.16 3.53
C SER A 419 -19.93 -8.16 3.36
N GLY A 420 -21.08 -8.61 2.86
CA GLY A 420 -22.25 -7.77 2.57
C GLY A 420 -23.36 -7.78 3.64
N ARG A 421 -23.13 -8.36 4.82
CA ARG A 421 -24.10 -8.30 5.93
C ARG A 421 -23.40 -8.08 7.26
N CYS A 422 -23.23 -6.82 7.64
CA CYS A 422 -23.47 -6.37 9.01
C CYS A 422 -23.86 -4.89 9.01
#